data_AF-A0A974NZ24-F1
#
_entry.id   AF-A0A974NZ24-F1
#
_cell.length_a   1.000
_cell.length_b   1.000
_cell.length_c   1.000
_cell.angle_alpha   90.00
_cell.angle_beta   90.00
_cell.angle_gamma   90.00
#
_symmetry.space_group_name_H-M   'P 1'
#
loop_
_entity.id
_entity.type
_entity.pdbx_description
1 polymer ?
#
loop_
_entity_poly.entity_id
_entity_poly.type
_entity_poly.pdbx_seq_one_letter_code
_entity_poly.pdbx_strand_id
1 'polypeptide(L)'
;MITVKHETEILTEHYDKLILSPGAKPFVPPITGLAEAKKMFFSLRNVPDLDQIMTALTPETKRAVVIGAGFIGLEMAENLQKRGLEVTLVEKKHPMFLPPLDEEMAAFCQKQN
;
A
#
# COMPACT_ATOMS: atom_id res chain seq x y z
N MET A 1 32.04 -11.41 4.25
CA MET A 1 32.04 -10.16 5.02
C MET A 1 30.90 -9.31 4.51
N ILE A 2 29.96 -8.87 5.36
CA ILE A 2 28.93 -7.89 4.98
C ILE A 2 29.00 -6.68 5.90
N THR A 3 28.54 -5.55 5.38
CA THR A 3 28.36 -4.33 6.16
C THR A 3 26.90 -4.25 6.60
N VAL A 4 26.68 -4.27 7.92
CA VAL A 4 25.37 -4.09 8.53
C VAL A 4 25.27 -2.65 8.99
N LYS A 5 24.23 -1.94 8.52
CA LYS A 5 23.92 -0.58 8.96
C LYS A 5 22.71 -0.64 9.90
N HIS A 6 22.94 -0.36 11.17
CA HIS A 6 21.91 -0.07 12.16
C HIS A 6 21.62 1.44 12.19
N GLU A 7 20.60 1.86 12.95
CA GLU A 7 20.23 3.29 13.06
C GLU A 7 21.37 4.15 13.64
N THR A 8 22.18 3.58 14.52
CA THR A 8 23.23 4.28 15.27
C THR A 8 24.65 3.88 14.90
N GLU A 9 24.84 2.78 14.19
CA GLU A 9 26.17 2.22 13.92
C GLU A 9 26.27 1.47 12.60
N ILE A 10 27.51 1.32 12.12
CA ILE A 10 27.85 0.53 10.94
C ILE A 10 28.88 -0.50 11.38
N LEU A 11 28.54 -1.78 11.21
CA LEU A 11 29.36 -2.91 11.62
C LEU A 11 29.76 -3.74 10.40
N THR A 12 30.91 -4.39 10.49
CA THR A 12 31.41 -5.28 9.46
C THR A 12 31.61 -6.66 10.06
N GLU A 13 30.92 -7.65 9.50
CA GLU A 13 30.80 -8.98 10.12
C GLU A 13 31.06 -10.08 9.09
N HIS A 14 31.53 -11.22 9.57
CA HIS A 14 31.76 -12.42 8.76
C HIS A 14 30.64 -13.44 8.96
N TYR A 15 30.33 -14.19 7.90
CA TYR A 15 29.27 -15.21 7.91
C TYR A 15 29.69 -16.38 7.03
N ASP A 16 29.43 -17.60 7.49
CA ASP A 16 29.60 -18.80 6.66
C ASP A 16 28.42 -18.99 5.70
N LYS A 17 27.22 -18.59 6.14
CA LYS A 17 25.98 -18.57 5.36
C LYS A 17 25.14 -17.35 5.76
N LEU A 18 24.52 -16.71 4.78
CA LEU A 18 23.68 -15.53 4.95
C LEU A 18 22.33 -15.75 4.27
N ILE A 19 21.24 -15.55 5.02
CA ILE A 19 19.88 -15.55 4.48
C ILE A 19 19.36 -14.13 4.51
N LEU A 20 18.97 -13.61 3.34
CA LEU A 20 18.34 -12.30 3.23
C LEU A 20 16.82 -12.47 3.25
N SER A 21 16.19 -12.08 4.36
CA SER A 21 14.73 -12.04 4.51
C SER A 21 14.19 -10.61 4.80
N PRO A 22 14.61 -9.56 4.07
CA PRO A 22 14.21 -8.17 4.37
C PRO A 22 12.76 -7.85 4.00
N GLY A 23 12.05 -8.78 3.36
CA GLY A 23 10.71 -8.56 2.85
C GLY A 23 10.68 -7.62 1.64
N ALA A 24 9.63 -6.80 1.55
CA ALA A 24 9.39 -5.89 0.43
C ALA A 24 8.80 -4.57 0.92
N LYS A 25 9.09 -3.49 0.19
CA LYS A 25 8.55 -2.15 0.44
C LYS A 25 7.44 -1.79 -0.58
N PRO A 26 6.43 -1.00 -0.20
CA PRO A 26 5.45 -0.46 -1.14
C PRO A 26 6.11 0.33 -2.27
N PHE A 27 5.57 0.17 -3.48
CA PHE A 27 5.90 1.06 -4.60
C PHE A 27 5.15 2.38 -4.42
N VAL A 28 5.89 3.49 -4.38
CA VAL A 28 5.32 4.83 -4.33
C VAL A 28 5.44 5.45 -5.73
N PRO A 29 4.33 5.76 -6.42
CA PRO A 29 4.38 6.34 -7.74
C PRO A 29 5.00 7.76 -7.70
N PRO A 30 5.71 8.19 -8.76
CA PRO A 30 6.32 9.52 -8.82
C PRO A 30 5.24 10.59 -9.09
N ILE A 31 4.49 10.94 -8.05
CA ILE A 31 3.46 11.98 -8.07
C ILE A 31 4.03 13.21 -7.35
N THR A 32 4.06 14.35 -8.04
CA THR A 32 4.52 15.63 -7.47
C THR A 32 3.71 15.98 -6.22
N GLY A 33 4.39 16.32 -5.12
CA GLY A 33 3.73 16.69 -3.85
C GLY A 33 3.36 15.51 -2.94
N LEU A 34 3.49 14.26 -3.41
CA LEU A 34 3.06 13.08 -2.64
C LEU A 34 3.96 12.80 -1.43
N ALA A 35 5.26 13.04 -1.56
CA ALA A 35 6.22 12.83 -0.48
C ALA A 35 6.07 13.88 0.64
N GLU A 36 5.58 15.08 0.29
CA GLU A 36 5.31 16.19 1.18
C GLU A 36 3.95 16.04 1.88
N ALA A 37 3.01 15.32 1.27
CA ALA A 37 1.68 15.06 1.78
C ALA A 37 1.63 14.00 2.92
N LYS A 38 2.65 13.95 3.80
CA LYS A 38 2.80 12.92 4.85
C LYS A 38 1.64 12.81 5.84
N LYS A 39 0.79 13.84 5.93
CA LYS A 39 -0.42 13.83 6.78
C LYS A 39 -1.66 13.24 6.10
N MET A 40 -1.59 13.01 4.79
CA MET A 40 -2.73 12.62 3.94
C MET A 40 -2.42 11.40 3.08
N PHE A 41 -1.14 11.11 2.83
CA PHE A 41 -0.69 9.95 2.09
C PHE A 41 -0.16 8.88 3.04
N PHE A 42 -0.66 7.66 2.87
CA PHE A 42 -0.28 6.48 3.64
C PHE A 42 -0.06 5.30 2.70
N SER A 43 0.97 4.50 2.95
CA SER A 43 1.11 3.16 2.39
C SER A 43 0.62 2.12 3.38
N LEU A 44 0.32 0.91 2.93
CA LEU A 44 -0.04 -0.21 3.80
C LEU A 44 0.81 -1.44 3.49
N ARG A 45 1.73 -1.80 4.38
CA ARG A 45 2.56 -3.02 4.31
C ARG A 45 2.57 -3.82 5.60
N ASN A 46 2.45 -3.15 6.74
CA ASN A 46 2.60 -3.72 8.08
C ASN A 46 1.62 -3.08 9.09
N VAL A 47 1.67 -3.52 10.35
CA VAL A 47 0.79 -3.02 11.42
C VAL A 47 1.03 -1.53 11.73
N PRO A 48 2.28 -1.03 11.88
CA PRO A 48 2.53 0.40 12.05
C PRO A 48 1.94 1.31 10.96
N ASP A 49 1.90 0.84 9.71
CA ASP A 49 1.24 1.56 8.62
C ASP A 49 -0.28 1.67 8.84
N LEU A 50 -0.91 0.57 9.28
CA LEU A 50 -2.33 0.56 9.62
C LEU A 50 -2.64 1.50 10.78
N ASP A 51 -1.81 1.53 11.82
CA ASP A 51 -1.98 2.43 12.96
C ASP A 51 -1.98 3.91 12.54
N GLN A 52 -1.13 4.27 11.59
CA GLN A 52 -1.08 5.63 11.03
C GLN A 52 -2.36 5.96 10.26
N ILE A 53 -2.85 5.04 9.43
CA ILE A 53 -4.12 5.21 8.71
C ILE A 53 -5.27 5.37 9.71
N MET A 54 -5.34 4.50 10.72
CA MET A 54 -6.39 4.54 11.74
C MET A 54 -6.37 5.84 12.53
N THR A 55 -5.19 6.37 12.84
CA THR A 55 -5.02 7.66 13.53
C THR A 55 -5.47 8.83 12.65
N ALA A 56 -5.25 8.74 11.33
CA ALA A 56 -5.67 9.77 10.37
C ALA A 56 -7.17 9.75 10.05
N LEU A 57 -7.84 8.62 10.28
CA LEU A 57 -9.28 8.50 10.14
C LEU A 57 -9.99 9.13 11.34
N THR A 58 -10.48 10.34 11.14
CA THR A 58 -11.28 11.09 12.13
C THR A 58 -12.77 10.99 11.82
N PRO A 59 -13.67 11.34 12.77
CA PRO A 59 -15.11 11.42 12.49
C PRO A 59 -15.48 12.37 11.33
N GLU A 60 -14.62 13.35 11.04
CA GLU A 60 -14.79 14.31 9.94
C GLU A 60 -14.28 13.78 8.59
N THR A 61 -13.57 12.65 8.59
CA THR A 61 -13.08 12.05 7.34
C THR A 61 -14.26 11.46 6.57
N LYS A 62 -14.65 12.11 5.48
CA LYS A 62 -15.77 11.65 4.62
C LYS A 62 -15.34 10.94 3.36
N ARG A 63 -14.13 11.20 2.87
CA ARG A 63 -13.65 10.73 1.57
C ARG A 63 -12.27 10.11 1.67
N ALA A 64 -12.03 9.07 0.89
CA ALA A 64 -10.72 8.45 0.73
C ALA A 64 -10.44 8.16 -0.75
N VAL A 65 -9.17 8.31 -1.14
CA VAL A 65 -8.69 7.86 -2.45
C VAL A 65 -7.76 6.68 -2.23
N VAL A 66 -8.05 5.56 -2.89
CA VAL A 66 -7.18 4.38 -2.90
C VAL A 66 -6.48 4.33 -4.25
N ILE A 67 -5.14 4.26 -4.22
CA ILE A 67 -4.30 4.21 -5.43
C ILE A 67 -3.82 2.76 -5.62
N GLY A 68 -4.28 2.13 -6.70
CA GLY A 68 -4.02 0.74 -7.07
C GLY A 68 -5.22 -0.16 -6.79
N ALA A 69 -5.63 -0.95 -7.78
CA ALA A 69 -6.75 -1.90 -7.74
C ALA A 69 -6.27 -3.37 -7.72
N GLY A 70 -5.11 -3.61 -7.09
CA GLY A 70 -4.69 -4.96 -6.69
C GLY A 70 -5.42 -5.41 -5.42
N PHE A 71 -5.11 -6.63 -4.93
CA PHE A 71 -5.75 -7.20 -3.74
C PHE A 71 -5.83 -6.24 -2.55
N ILE A 72 -4.68 -5.69 -2.13
CA ILE A 72 -4.61 -4.77 -0.99
C ILE A 72 -5.48 -3.52 -1.22
N GLY A 73 -5.46 -2.98 -2.44
CA GLY A 73 -6.24 -1.78 -2.77
C GLY A 73 -7.75 -2.03 -2.73
N LEU A 74 -8.20 -3.17 -3.24
CA LEU A 74 -9.62 -3.54 -3.18
C LEU A 74 -10.08 -3.83 -1.76
N GLU A 75 -9.30 -4.57 -0.96
CA GLU A 75 -9.61 -4.78 0.45
C GLU A 75 -9.67 -3.46 1.22
N MET A 76 -8.75 -2.53 0.94
CA MET A 76 -8.79 -1.20 1.54
C MET A 76 -10.01 -0.40 1.12
N ALA A 77 -10.36 -0.44 -0.17
CA ALA A 77 -11.54 0.24 -0.66
C ALA A 77 -12.82 -0.28 0.01
N GLU A 78 -12.97 -1.61 0.10
CA GLU A 78 -14.11 -2.25 0.76
C GLU A 78 -14.18 -1.91 2.26
N ASN A 79 -13.06 -1.99 2.98
CA ASN A 79 -13.02 -1.70 4.42
C ASN A 79 -13.31 -0.22 4.73
N LEU A 80 -12.81 0.71 3.90
CA LEU A 80 -13.10 2.14 4.05
C LEU A 80 -14.56 2.45 3.71
N GLN A 81 -15.13 1.81 2.69
CA GLN A 81 -16.54 1.96 2.35
C GLN A 81 -17.44 1.40 3.47
N LYS A 82 -17.12 0.24 4.04
CA LYS A 82 -17.82 -0.35 5.22
C LYS A 82 -17.78 0.57 6.44
N ARG A 83 -16.80 1.47 6.53
CA ARG A 83 -16.70 2.50 7.56
C ARG A 83 -17.48 3.78 7.25
N GLY A 84 -18.19 3.84 6.12
CA GLY A 84 -19.03 4.95 5.72
C GLY A 84 -18.30 6.06 4.96
N LEU A 85 -17.08 5.81 4.47
CA LEU A 85 -16.38 6.77 3.62
C LEU A 85 -16.83 6.62 2.16
N GLU A 86 -16.90 7.74 1.46
CA GLU A 86 -16.95 7.78 0.01
C GLU A 86 -15.54 7.49 -0.54
N VAL A 87 -15.38 6.36 -1.24
CA VAL A 87 -14.08 5.86 -1.68
C VAL A 87 -13.96 6.00 -3.20
N THR A 88 -12.89 6.65 -3.65
CA THR A 88 -12.48 6.64 -5.07
C THR A 88 -11.30 5.71 -5.25
N LEU A 89 -11.45 4.70 -6.11
CA LEU A 89 -10.36 3.79 -6.49
C LEU A 89 -9.73 4.24 -7.81
N VAL A 90 -8.41 4.41 -7.83
CA VAL A 90 -7.66 4.85 -9.01
C VAL A 90 -6.65 3.78 -9.41
N GLU A 91 -6.73 3.27 -10.64
CA GLU A 91 -5.79 2.31 -11.20
C GLU A 91 -5.19 2.82 -12.52
N LYS A 92 -3.89 2.61 -12.72
CA LYS A 92 -3.17 3.05 -13.92
C LYS A 92 -3.25 2.01 -15.05
N LYS A 93 -3.30 0.72 -14.72
CA LYS A 93 -3.38 -0.37 -15.70
C LYS A 93 -4.82 -0.62 -16.14
N HIS A 94 -5.07 -0.42 -17.43
CA HIS A 94 -6.28 -0.85 -18.13
C HIS A 94 -5.87 -1.82 -19.24
N PRO A 95 -6.59 -2.93 -19.51
CA PRO A 95 -7.88 -3.35 -18.90
C PRO A 95 -7.72 -4.16 -17.60
N MET A 96 -6.51 -4.60 -17.28
CA MET A 96 -6.27 -5.55 -16.19
C MET A 96 -6.09 -4.84 -14.84
N PHE A 97 -7.12 -4.91 -14.01
CA PHE A 97 -7.01 -4.82 -12.55
C PHE A 97 -7.09 -6.24 -11.97
N LEU A 98 -6.58 -6.49 -10.76
CA LEU A 98 -6.37 -7.86 -10.22
C LEU A 98 -5.49 -8.76 -11.12
N PRO A 99 -4.17 -8.51 -11.21
CA PRO A 99 -3.27 -9.27 -12.09
C PRO A 99 -3.30 -10.81 -12.02
N PRO A 100 -3.68 -11.44 -10.88
CA PRO A 100 -3.83 -12.89 -10.82
C PRO A 100 -5.10 -13.45 -11.45
N LEU A 101 -6.04 -12.60 -11.86
CA LEU A 101 -7.25 -12.99 -12.58
C LEU A 101 -7.09 -12.72 -14.08
N ASP A 102 -7.70 -13.58 -14.89
CA ASP A 102 -7.85 -13.32 -16.32
C ASP A 102 -8.77 -12.11 -16.54
N GLU A 103 -8.61 -11.43 -17.68
CA GLU A 103 -9.33 -10.20 -18.01
C GLU A 103 -10.85 -10.36 -17.91
N GLU A 104 -11.41 -11.48 -18.36
CA GLU A 104 -12.84 -11.77 -18.28
C GLU A 104 -13.34 -11.89 -16.83
N MET A 105 -12.53 -12.49 -15.95
CA MET A 105 -12.86 -12.63 -14.53
C MET A 105 -12.78 -11.27 -13.83
N ALA A 106 -11.74 -10.49 -14.11
CA ALA A 106 -11.59 -9.13 -13.59
C ALA A 106 -12.77 -8.26 -14.05
N ALA A 107 -13.17 -8.33 -15.32
CA ALA A 107 -14.28 -7.55 -15.86
C ALA A 107 -15.61 -7.77 -15.11
N PHE A 108 -15.85 -8.97 -14.55
CA PHE A 108 -17.02 -9.22 -13.71
C PHE A 108 -17.01 -8.40 -12.42
N CYS A 109 -15.84 -8.28 -11.77
CA CYS A 109 -15.68 -7.48 -10.55
C CYS A 109 -15.90 -5.98 -10.80
N GLN A 110 -15.68 -5.49 -12.02
CA GLN A 110 -15.85 -4.06 -12.35
C GLN A 110 -17.32 -3.66 -12.48
N LYS A 111 -18.18 -4.62 -12.88
CA LYS A 111 -19.59 -4.38 -13.17
C LYS A 111 -20.49 -4.45 -11.94
N GLN A 112 -19.98 -4.91 -10.79
CA GLN A 112 -20.74 -4.89 -9.55
C GLN A 112 -20.65 -3.52 -8.88
N ASN A 113 -21.57 -2.63 -9.27
CA ASN A 113 -22.05 -1.49 -8.48
C ASN A 113 -23.51 -1.23 -8.85
#